data_AF-A0A7C9JBM7-F1
#
_entry.id   AF-A0A7C9JBM7-F1
#
_cell.length_a   1.000
_cell.length_b   1.000
_cell.length_c   1.000
_cell.angle_alpha   90.00
_cell.angle_beta   90.00
_cell.angle_gamma   90.00
#
_symmetry.space_group_name_H-M   'P 1'
#
loop_
_entity.id
_entity.type
_entity.pdbx_description
1 polymer ?
#
loop_
_entity_poly.entity_id
_entity_poly.type
_entity_poly.pdbx_seq_one_letter_code
_entity_poly.pdbx_strand_id
1 'polypeptide(L)'
;MTPTRKKREQHGFTLIEIIAVLVILGILAVVAVPKYLDLQTQARTSAAQGLIAAAQSQLSMGYASKKMNAGYTETPITECQKVKVSGSAGGTVTCDGGNWNVNSNITATPTGGTAVNGVWNNPDL
;
A
#
# COMPACT_ATOMS: atom_id res chain seq x y z
N MET A 1 38.97 -57.62 -17.19
CA MET A 1 37.61 -57.53 -16.60
C MET A 1 37.17 -56.07 -16.69
N THR A 2 36.49 -55.68 -17.78
CA THR A 2 36.10 -54.28 -18.03
C THR A 2 34.67 -54.08 -17.52
N PRO A 3 34.42 -53.19 -16.56
CA PRO A 3 33.07 -52.99 -16.03
C PRO A 3 32.18 -52.36 -17.11
N THR A 4 31.15 -53.08 -17.54
CA THR A 4 30.13 -52.58 -18.45
C THR A 4 29.24 -51.59 -17.70
N ARG A 5 29.37 -50.30 -18.03
CA ARG A 5 28.59 -49.21 -17.42
C ARG A 5 27.13 -49.35 -17.86
N LYS A 6 26.21 -49.68 -16.94
CA LYS A 6 24.76 -49.68 -17.20
C LYS A 6 24.34 -48.29 -17.68
N LYS A 7 23.85 -48.19 -18.92
CA LYS A 7 23.22 -46.99 -19.48
C LYS A 7 21.95 -46.72 -18.66
N ARG A 8 21.88 -45.57 -18.00
CA ARG A 8 20.63 -45.16 -17.32
C ARG A 8 19.65 -44.75 -18.41
N GLU A 9 18.54 -45.47 -18.52
CA GLU A 9 17.40 -45.09 -19.35
C GLU A 9 16.95 -43.69 -18.89
N GLN A 10 17.07 -42.69 -19.77
CA GLN A 10 16.51 -41.37 -19.52
C GLN A 10 15.02 -41.42 -19.85
N HIS A 11 14.18 -41.57 -18.82
CA HIS A 11 12.74 -41.37 -18.97
C HIS A 11 12.48 -39.90 -19.29
N GLY A 12 12.18 -39.61 -20.56
CA GLY A 12 11.71 -38.30 -21.00
C GLY A 12 10.27 -38.05 -20.58
N PHE A 13 9.92 -36.79 -20.35
CA PHE A 13 8.54 -36.36 -20.13
C PHE A 13 7.68 -36.70 -21.36
N THR A 14 6.47 -37.21 -21.11
CA THR A 14 5.53 -37.53 -22.19
C THR A 14 4.76 -36.27 -22.62
N LEU A 15 4.33 -36.19 -23.89
CA LEU A 15 3.51 -35.06 -24.37
C LEU A 15 2.21 -34.92 -23.56
N ILE A 16 1.62 -36.05 -23.15
CA ILE A 16 0.40 -36.04 -22.35
C ILE A 16 0.62 -35.42 -20.97
N GLU A 17 1.80 -35.59 -20.38
CA GLU A 17 2.16 -35.03 -19.07
C GLU A 17 2.31 -33.51 -19.13
N ILE A 18 2.89 -32.99 -20.22
CA ILE A 18 2.97 -31.55 -20.45
C ILE A 18 1.57 -30.94 -20.71
N ILE A 19 0.71 -31.62 -21.47
CA ILE A 19 -0.66 -31.15 -21.73
C ILE A 19 -1.47 -31.13 -20.42
N ALA A 20 -1.40 -32.19 -19.62
CA ALA A 20 -2.10 -32.25 -18.33
C ALA A 20 -1.67 -31.09 -17.39
N VAL A 21 -0.37 -30.78 -17.33
CA VAL A 21 0.15 -29.66 -16.53
C VAL A 21 -0.36 -28.31 -17.05
N LEU A 22 -0.34 -28.07 -18.36
CA LEU A 22 -0.84 -26.82 -18.94
C LEU A 22 -2.33 -26.62 -18.68
N VAL A 23 -3.13 -27.69 -18.73
CA VAL A 23 -4.57 -27.65 -18.40
C VAL A 23 -4.77 -27.27 -16.94
N ILE A 24 -4.04 -27.89 -16.01
CA ILE A 24 -4.12 -27.57 -14.57
C ILE A 24 -3.69 -26.12 -14.31
N LEU A 25 -2.56 -25.69 -14.87
CA LEU A 25 -2.08 -24.30 -14.75
C LEU A 25 -3.06 -23.29 -15.35
N GLY A 26 -3.73 -23.64 -16.47
CA GLY A 26 -4.76 -22.81 -17.08
C GLY A 26 -5.95 -22.57 -16.16
N ILE A 27 -6.46 -23.64 -15.51
CA ILE A 27 -7.56 -23.54 -14.54
C ILE A 27 -7.13 -22.69 -13.33
N LEU A 28 -5.94 -22.94 -12.79
CA LEU A 28 -5.42 -22.19 -11.64
C LEU A 28 -5.22 -20.71 -11.96
N ALA A 29 -4.73 -20.37 -13.15
CA ALA A 29 -4.50 -19.00 -13.56
C ALA A 29 -5.80 -18.18 -13.60
N VAL A 30 -6.88 -18.75 -14.15
CA VAL A 30 -8.20 -18.08 -14.25
C VAL A 30 -8.74 -17.72 -12.86
N VAL A 31 -8.55 -18.57 -11.85
CA VAL A 31 -9.00 -18.31 -10.48
C VAL A 31 -8.03 -17.42 -9.71
N ALA A 32 -6.72 -17.56 -9.93
CA ALA A 32 -5.71 -16.85 -9.16
C ALA A 32 -5.56 -15.37 -9.54
N VAL A 33 -5.65 -15.03 -10.83
CA VAL A 33 -5.49 -13.65 -11.32
C VAL A 33 -6.49 -12.66 -10.69
N PRO A 34 -7.82 -12.89 -10.72
CA PRO A 34 -8.77 -11.93 -10.14
C PRO A 34 -8.55 -11.76 -8.64
N LYS A 35 -8.25 -12.84 -7.92
CA LYS A 35 -7.94 -12.80 -6.48
C LYS A 35 -6.67 -12.01 -6.18
N TYR A 36 -5.63 -12.15 -7.00
CA TYR A 36 -4.38 -11.40 -6.84
C TYR A 36 -4.59 -9.89 -7.04
N LEU A 37 -5.40 -9.49 -8.03
CA LEU A 37 -5.73 -8.08 -8.27
C LEU A 37 -6.54 -7.47 -7.12
N ASP A 38 -7.49 -8.22 -6.57
CA ASP A 38 -8.27 -7.81 -5.40
C ASP A 38 -7.37 -7.64 -4.16
N LEU A 39 -6.50 -8.62 -3.88
CA LEU A 39 -5.54 -8.52 -2.78
C LEU A 39 -4.59 -7.32 -2.92
N GLN A 40 -4.13 -7.02 -4.13
CA GLN A 40 -3.34 -5.80 -4.37
C GLN A 40 -4.13 -4.53 -4.07
N THR A 41 -5.40 -4.48 -4.47
CA THR A 41 -6.28 -3.34 -4.21
C THR A 41 -6.51 -3.15 -2.71
N GLN A 42 -6.80 -4.23 -2.00
CA GLN A 42 -6.96 -4.22 -0.54
C GLN A 42 -5.68 -3.80 0.17
N ALA A 43 -4.51 -4.31 -0.25
CA ALA A 43 -3.23 -3.92 0.32
C ALA A 43 -2.95 -2.42 0.16
N ARG A 44 -3.28 -1.85 -1.01
CA ARG A 44 -3.16 -0.40 -1.28
C ARG A 44 -4.09 0.42 -0.40
N THR A 45 -5.34 0.00 -0.24
CA THR A 45 -6.31 0.68 0.63
C THR A 45 -5.87 0.66 2.09
N SER A 46 -5.39 -0.49 2.59
CA SER A 46 -4.85 -0.60 3.96
C SER A 46 -3.61 0.25 4.16
N ALA A 47 -2.71 0.32 3.17
CA ALA A 47 -1.57 1.23 3.22
C ALA A 47 -2.00 2.71 3.27
N ALA A 48 -3.00 3.10 2.47
CA ALA A 48 -3.57 4.45 2.49
C ALA A 48 -4.21 4.80 3.84
N GLN A 49 -4.91 3.86 4.48
CA GLN A 49 -5.42 4.05 5.85
C GLN A 49 -4.28 4.27 6.86
N GLY A 50 -3.17 3.53 6.74
CA GLY A 50 -1.97 3.75 7.55
C GLY A 50 -1.38 5.16 7.35
N LEU A 51 -1.38 5.67 6.11
CA LEU A 51 -0.93 7.03 5.82
C LEU A 51 -1.83 8.10 6.46
N ILE A 52 -3.15 7.89 6.47
CA ILE A 52 -4.09 8.79 7.16
C ILE A 52 -3.78 8.84 8.65
N ALA A 53 -3.58 7.69 9.30
CA ALA A 53 -3.24 7.62 10.72
C ALA A 53 -1.92 8.35 11.02
N ALA A 54 -0.92 8.18 10.15
CA ALA A 54 0.35 8.90 10.27
C ALA A 54 0.15 10.43 10.14
N ALA A 55 -0.70 10.88 9.20
CA ALA A 55 -1.03 12.29 9.03
C ALA A 55 -1.82 12.87 10.20
N GLN A 56 -2.80 12.14 10.76
CA GLN A 56 -3.50 12.55 11.98
C GLN A 56 -2.55 12.72 13.16
N SER A 57 -1.57 11.83 13.29
CA SER A 57 -0.54 11.91 14.33
C SER A 57 0.35 13.14 14.14
N GLN A 58 0.81 13.41 12.90
CA GLN A 58 1.58 14.62 12.61
C GLN A 58 0.80 15.91 12.85
N LEU A 59 -0.47 15.95 12.45
CA LEU A 59 -1.34 17.09 12.75
C LEU A 59 -1.49 17.31 14.25
N SER A 60 -1.65 16.25 15.04
CA SER A 60 -1.73 16.35 16.50
C SER A 60 -0.44 16.87 17.13
N MET A 61 0.72 16.45 16.62
CA MET A 61 2.02 16.95 17.07
C MET A 61 2.28 18.40 16.66
N GLY A 62 1.89 18.77 15.44
CA GLY A 62 1.96 20.15 14.97
C GLY A 62 1.05 21.08 15.76
N TYR A 63 -0.14 20.61 16.11
CA TYR A 63 -1.09 21.35 16.94
C TYR A 63 -0.53 21.60 18.34
N ALA A 64 0.01 20.57 18.98
CA ALA A 64 0.68 20.69 20.27
C ALA A 64 1.84 21.70 20.19
N SER A 65 2.64 21.64 19.13
CA SER A 65 3.75 22.57 18.90
C SER A 65 3.26 24.01 18.76
N LYS A 66 2.13 24.24 18.07
CA LYS A 66 1.51 25.57 17.97
C LYS A 66 1.03 26.10 19.32
N LYS A 67 0.48 25.23 20.18
CA LYS A 67 0.01 25.59 21.52
C LYS A 67 1.15 25.89 22.49
N MET A 68 2.27 25.18 22.36
CA MET A 68 3.43 25.34 23.24
C MET A 68 4.35 26.50 22.82
N ASN A 69 4.41 26.82 21.53
CA ASN A 69 5.27 27.87 20.99
C ASN A 69 4.49 28.84 20.12
N ALA A 70 4.30 30.07 20.61
CA ALA A 70 3.61 31.13 19.86
C ALA A 70 4.31 31.47 18.52
N GLY A 71 5.63 31.30 18.45
CA GLY A 71 6.44 31.52 17.24
C GLY A 71 6.40 30.37 16.23
N TYR A 72 5.69 29.28 16.50
CA TYR A 72 5.48 28.21 15.54
C TYR A 72 4.49 28.65 14.46
N THR A 73 4.94 28.67 13.20
CA THR A 73 4.20 29.22 12.04
C THR A 73 3.70 28.18 11.05
N GLU A 74 3.99 26.90 11.28
CA GLU A 74 3.54 25.84 10.39
C GLU A 74 2.02 25.71 10.46
N THR A 75 1.41 25.49 9.31
CA THR A 75 -0.02 25.24 9.15
C THR A 75 -0.30 23.74 9.14
N PRO A 76 -1.55 23.31 9.41
CA PRO A 76 -1.99 21.93 9.26
C PRO A 76 -1.53 21.27 7.94
N ILE A 77 -1.62 21.99 6.81
CA ILE A 77 -1.18 21.47 5.52
C ILE A 77 0.33 21.18 5.47
N THR A 78 1.17 22.10 5.97
CA THR A 78 2.62 21.92 5.96
C THR A 78 3.03 20.76 6.88
N GLU A 79 2.38 20.61 8.03
CA GLU A 79 2.61 19.49 8.94
C GLU A 79 2.20 18.14 8.35
N CYS A 80 1.02 18.08 7.74
CA CYS A 80 0.57 16.88 7.05
C CYS A 80 1.51 16.49 5.90
N GLN A 81 2.05 17.46 5.15
CA GLN A 81 3.02 17.23 4.08
C GLN A 81 4.37 16.68 4.57
N LYS A 82 4.64 16.69 5.88
CA LYS A 82 5.82 16.01 6.46
C LYS A 82 5.67 14.48 6.44
N VAL A 83 4.44 13.96 6.28
CA VAL A 83 4.23 12.54 6.03
C VAL A 83 4.66 12.20 4.61
N LYS A 84 5.90 11.72 4.48
CA LYS A 84 6.45 11.26 3.21
C LYS A 84 6.00 9.83 2.92
N VAL A 85 5.42 9.62 1.75
CA VAL A 85 5.14 8.28 1.22
C VAL A 85 6.37 7.80 0.46
N SER A 86 7.10 6.84 1.03
CA SER A 86 8.30 6.25 0.41
C SER A 86 8.00 4.81 0.00
N GLY A 87 8.20 4.48 -1.29
CA GLY A 87 8.05 3.13 -1.85
C GLY A 87 6.97 2.98 -2.93
N SER A 88 6.99 1.86 -3.66
CA SER A 88 6.17 1.57 -4.86
C SER A 88 4.64 1.53 -4.65
N ALA A 89 4.14 1.81 -3.44
CA ALA A 89 2.75 2.15 -3.18
C ALA A 89 2.51 3.66 -3.38
N GLY A 90 3.25 4.29 -4.31
CA GLY A 90 3.30 5.73 -4.54
C GLY A 90 1.91 6.31 -4.39
N GLY A 91 1.72 7.14 -3.40
CA GLY A 91 0.42 7.71 -3.10
C GLY A 91 0.64 9.11 -2.60
N THR A 92 -0.34 9.96 -2.82
CA THR A 92 -0.29 11.32 -2.28
C THR A 92 -1.07 11.34 -0.98
N VAL A 93 -0.50 11.98 0.03
CA VAL A 93 -1.27 12.43 1.20
C VAL A 93 -1.47 13.92 1.02
N THR A 94 -2.73 14.32 1.03
CA THR A 94 -3.11 15.73 0.95
C THR A 94 -3.98 16.05 2.16
N CYS A 95 -3.81 17.24 2.71
CA CYS A 95 -4.64 17.73 3.79
C CYS A 95 -5.20 19.11 3.42
N ASP A 96 -6.33 19.45 4.00
CA ASP A 96 -6.93 20.77 3.80
C ASP A 96 -6.01 21.88 4.32
N GLY A 97 -5.94 22.97 3.56
CA GLY A 97 -5.12 24.17 3.82
C GLY A 97 -5.61 25.07 4.95
N GLY A 98 -6.25 24.49 5.97
CA GLY A 98 -6.89 25.25 7.05
C GLY A 98 -5.91 25.88 8.05
N ASN A 99 -6.48 26.64 8.98
CA ASN A 99 -5.84 27.10 10.21
C ASN A 99 -6.11 26.09 11.34
N TRP A 100 -5.33 26.14 12.43
CA TRP A 100 -5.50 25.26 13.61
C TRP A 100 -6.81 25.46 14.40
N ASN A 101 -7.79 26.20 13.86
CA ASN A 101 -9.10 26.46 14.45
C ASN A 101 -10.24 25.70 13.75
N VAL A 102 -9.93 24.80 12.81
CA VAL A 102 -10.90 23.94 12.11
C VAL A 102 -10.42 22.49 12.09
N ASN A 103 -11.35 21.54 11.90
CA ASN A 103 -10.99 20.16 11.58
C ASN A 103 -10.31 20.12 10.21
N SER A 104 -9.33 19.24 10.04
CA SER A 104 -8.58 19.09 8.79
C SER A 104 -8.95 17.78 8.11
N ASN A 105 -9.48 17.84 6.88
CA ASN A 105 -9.64 16.62 6.10
C ASN A 105 -8.30 16.15 5.56
N ILE A 106 -8.14 14.84 5.49
CA ILE A 106 -6.93 14.14 5.06
C ILE A 106 -7.36 13.19 3.96
N THR A 107 -6.77 13.31 2.79
CA THR A 107 -7.03 12.43 1.65
C THR A 107 -5.74 11.72 1.27
N ALA A 108 -5.72 10.40 1.43
CA ALA A 108 -4.64 9.54 0.98
C ALA A 108 -5.07 8.83 -0.32
N THR A 109 -4.38 9.11 -1.42
CA THR A 109 -4.67 8.52 -2.73
C THR A 109 -3.56 7.57 -3.14
N PRO A 110 -3.75 6.24 -3.04
CA PRO A 110 -2.78 5.26 -3.52
C PRO A 110 -2.74 5.22 -5.06
N THR A 111 -1.57 4.98 -5.67
CA THR A 111 -1.44 4.82 -7.13
C THR A 111 -2.31 3.65 -7.62
N GLY A 112 -3.21 3.94 -8.56
CA GLY A 112 -4.10 2.93 -9.13
C GLY A 112 -5.08 2.33 -8.11
N GLY A 113 -5.42 3.06 -7.07
CA GLY A 113 -6.47 2.71 -6.11
C GLY A 113 -7.38 3.90 -5.83
N THR A 114 -8.39 3.68 -4.99
CA THR A 114 -9.36 4.72 -4.62
C THR A 114 -8.83 5.57 -3.48
N ALA A 115 -9.12 6.87 -3.52
CA ALA A 115 -8.81 7.77 -2.42
C ALA A 115 -9.51 7.32 -1.12
N VAL A 116 -8.76 7.36 -0.03
CA VAL A 116 -9.26 7.11 1.32
C VAL A 116 -9.25 8.45 2.06
N ASN A 117 -10.34 8.74 2.76
CA ASN A 117 -10.51 9.98 3.49
C ASN A 117 -10.47 9.73 5.00
N GLY A 118 -9.86 10.66 5.71
CA GLY A 118 -9.89 10.75 7.16
C GLY A 118 -10.03 12.20 7.58
N VAL A 119 -10.31 12.41 8.87
CA VAL A 119 -10.42 13.75 9.45
C VAL A 119 -9.55 13.78 10.69
N TRP A 120 -8.72 14.80 10.81
CA TRP A 120 -8.15 15.18 12.09
C TRP A 120 -9.10 16.18 12.75
N ASN A 121 -9.59 15.82 13.93
CA ASN A 121 -10.46 16.69 14.72
C ASN A 121 -9.59 17.60 15.57
N ASN A 122 -9.88 18.89 15.51
CA ASN A 122 -9.24 19.87 16.36
C ASN A 122 -9.65 19.65 17.82
N PRO A 123 -8.71 19.51 18.77
CA PRO A 123 -9.03 19.32 20.19
C PRO A 123 -9.78 20.47 20.86
N ASP A 124 -9.75 21.67 20.27
CA ASP A 124 -10.40 22.87 20.82
C ASP A 124 -11.83 23.11 20.31
N LEU A 125 -12.33 22.29 19.37
CA LEU A 125 -13.68 22.35 18.83
C LEU A 125 -14.59 21.32 19.49
#